data_AF-A0A7J3NLP3-F1
#
_entry.id   AF-A0A7J3NLP3-F1
#
_cell.length_a   1.000
_cell.length_b   1.000
_cell.length_c   1.000
_cell.angle_alpha   90.00
_cell.angle_beta   90.00
_cell.angle_gamma   90.00
#
_symmetry.space_group_name_H-M   'P 1'
#
loop_
_entity.id
_entity.type
_entity.pdbx_description
1 polymer ?
#
loop_
_entity_poly.entity_id
_entity_poly.type
_entity_poly.pdbx_seq_one_letter_code
_entity_poly.pdbx_strand_id
1 'polypeptide(L)'
;MQPQIERKPPAGKYKGREQRRINVIYHKNASQIITEAKRAAASTVVLENLKNMRKKRSSKALSGRLNRWSFRKLQNITDYKAKLVGLNVKYADAKGTSSLCPICGGKIKPKWVQADDVPYMRIRRG
;
A
#
# COMPACT_ATOMS: atom_id res chain seq x y z
N MET A 1 33.51 18.37 -40.43
CA MET A 1 33.34 17.61 -39.18
C MET A 1 32.67 18.54 -38.17
N GLN A 2 31.37 18.35 -37.87
CA GLN A 2 30.64 19.21 -36.93
C GLN A 2 30.63 18.57 -35.53
N PRO A 3 30.85 19.35 -34.45
CA PRO A 3 30.83 18.81 -33.10
C PRO A 3 29.38 18.56 -32.65
N GLN A 4 29.11 17.35 -32.18
CA GLN A 4 27.82 16.99 -31.59
C GLN A 4 27.72 17.63 -30.21
N ILE A 5 26.88 18.67 -30.06
CA ILE A 5 26.56 19.25 -28.75
C ILE A 5 25.67 18.25 -28.00
N GLU A 6 26.24 17.52 -27.06
CA GLU A 6 25.51 16.59 -26.20
C GLU A 6 24.62 17.37 -25.21
N ARG A 7 23.35 17.61 -25.59
CA ARG A 7 22.36 18.20 -24.68
C ARG A 7 21.90 17.14 -23.67
N LYS A 8 22.55 17.05 -22.50
CA LYS A 8 21.97 16.33 -21.35
C LYS A 8 20.62 16.98 -20.98
N PRO A 9 19.51 16.22 -20.89
CA PRO A 9 18.24 16.79 -20.46
C PRO A 9 18.35 17.26 -18.98
N PRO A 10 17.60 18.29 -18.56
CA PRO A 10 17.66 18.86 -17.21
C PRO A 10 16.95 17.94 -16.19
N ALA A 11 17.35 16.68 -16.12
CA ALA A 11 16.79 15.71 -15.19
C ALA A 11 17.14 16.03 -13.72
N GLY A 12 18.15 16.86 -13.47
CA GLY A 12 18.57 17.24 -12.10
C GLY A 12 17.56 18.10 -11.35
N LYS A 13 16.88 19.04 -12.03
CA LYS A 13 16.03 20.06 -11.39
C LYS A 13 14.69 19.51 -10.87
N TYR A 14 14.20 18.42 -11.45
CA TYR A 14 12.89 17.81 -11.11
C TYR A 14 13.00 16.48 -10.34
N LYS A 15 14.22 15.98 -10.09
CA LYS A 15 14.42 14.75 -9.32
C LYS A 15 13.93 14.94 -7.88
N GLY A 16 13.10 14.02 -7.41
CA GLY A 16 12.67 13.94 -6.00
C GLY A 16 11.40 14.71 -5.62
N ARG A 17 10.77 15.49 -6.51
CA ARG A 17 9.50 16.17 -6.20
C ARG A 17 8.38 15.16 -5.89
N GLU A 18 8.28 14.10 -6.69
CA GLU A 18 7.38 12.97 -6.45
C GLU A 18 7.65 12.33 -5.08
N GLN A 19 8.91 12.03 -4.78
CA GLN A 19 9.29 11.42 -3.50
C GLN A 19 8.93 12.31 -2.31
N ARG A 20 9.12 13.64 -2.41
CA ARG A 20 8.71 14.59 -1.37
C ARG A 20 7.20 14.61 -1.19
N ARG A 21 6.41 14.64 -2.28
CA ARG A 21 4.94 14.57 -2.22
C ARG A 21 4.48 13.28 -1.55
N ILE A 22 5.04 12.14 -1.94
CA ILE A 22 4.75 10.84 -1.32
C ILE A 22 5.11 10.85 0.18
N ASN A 23 6.26 11.42 0.56
CA ASN A 23 6.65 11.52 1.97
C ASN A 23 5.64 12.35 2.76
N VAL A 24 5.22 13.50 2.24
CA VAL A 24 4.20 14.35 2.89
C VAL A 24 2.91 13.56 3.10
N ILE A 25 2.45 12.82 2.09
CA ILE A 25 1.26 11.96 2.21
C ILE A 25 1.46 10.91 3.31
N TYR A 26 2.61 10.23 3.36
CA TYR A 26 2.88 9.23 4.40
C TYR A 26 2.91 9.83 5.80
N HIS A 27 3.54 10.99 5.98
CA HIS A 27 3.54 11.65 7.29
C HIS A 27 2.13 12.08 7.70
N LYS A 28 1.30 12.59 6.78
CA LYS A 28 -0.09 12.95 7.05
C LYS A 28 -0.93 11.74 7.44
N ASN A 29 -0.88 10.67 6.65
CA ASN A 29 -1.61 9.42 6.93
C ASN A 29 -1.18 8.81 8.28
N ALA A 30 0.13 8.75 8.55
CA ALA A 30 0.62 8.27 9.83
C ALA A 30 0.12 9.14 10.99
N SER A 31 0.15 10.47 10.86
CA SER A 31 -0.42 11.36 11.88
C SER A 31 -1.91 11.10 12.11
N GLN A 32 -2.69 10.92 11.04
CA GLN A 32 -4.12 10.60 11.17
C GLN A 32 -4.34 9.28 11.92
N ILE A 33 -3.60 8.21 11.58
CA ILE A 33 -3.68 6.92 12.28
C ILE A 33 -3.42 7.10 13.78
N ILE A 34 -2.38 7.86 14.16
CA ILE A 34 -2.06 8.11 15.56
C ILE A 34 -3.17 8.93 16.25
N THR A 35 -3.71 9.94 15.58
CA THR A 35 -4.83 10.74 16.11
C THR A 35 -6.05 9.87 16.37
N GLU A 36 -6.45 9.01 15.42
CA GLU A 36 -7.59 8.11 15.62
C GLU A 36 -7.33 7.08 16.73
N ALA A 37 -6.11 6.52 16.82
CA ALA A 37 -5.75 5.61 17.89
C ALA A 37 -5.87 6.27 19.28
N LYS A 38 -5.45 7.53 19.40
CA LYS A 38 -5.64 8.31 20.64
C LYS A 38 -7.10 8.57 20.96
N ARG A 39 -7.92 8.94 19.96
CA ARG A 39 -9.37 9.14 20.14
C ARG A 39 -10.07 7.88 20.60
N ALA A 40 -9.65 6.72 20.09
CA ALA A 40 -10.16 5.43 20.51
C ALA A 40 -9.60 4.94 21.87
N ALA A 41 -8.79 5.76 22.57
CA ALA A 41 -8.07 5.39 23.79
C ALA A 41 -7.27 4.07 23.65
N ALA A 42 -6.79 3.77 22.44
CA ALA A 42 -6.05 2.55 22.18
C ALA A 42 -4.65 2.64 22.80
N SER A 43 -4.16 1.53 23.36
CA SER A 43 -2.77 1.42 23.85
C SER A 43 -1.80 0.94 22.77
N THR A 44 -2.32 0.29 21.72
CA THR A 44 -1.52 -0.40 20.71
C THR A 44 -2.12 -0.22 19.32
N VAL A 45 -1.27 0.09 18.34
CA VAL A 45 -1.58 0.10 16.91
C VAL A 45 -1.10 -1.22 16.30
N VAL A 46 -1.96 -1.92 15.57
CA VAL A 46 -1.61 -3.16 14.88
C VAL A 46 -1.43 -2.88 13.39
N LEU A 47 -0.29 -3.28 12.83
CA LEU A 47 0.02 -3.16 11.40
C LEU A 47 0.21 -4.54 10.78
N GLU A 48 -0.21 -4.72 9.54
CA GLU A 48 0.01 -6.00 8.85
C GLU A 48 1.50 -6.25 8.53
N ASN A 49 1.95 -7.49 8.64
CA ASN A 49 3.30 -7.89 8.29
C ASN A 49 3.43 -8.14 6.78
N LEU A 50 3.79 -7.08 6.04
CA LEU A 50 3.85 -7.12 4.58
C LEU A 50 5.19 -7.65 4.02
N LYS A 51 5.97 -8.46 4.77
CA LYS A 51 7.37 -8.84 4.39
C LYS A 51 7.43 -9.55 3.05
N ASN A 52 6.43 -10.35 2.73
CA ASN A 52 6.43 -11.23 1.56
C ASN A 52 5.50 -10.76 0.43
N MET A 53 4.91 -9.56 0.52
CA MET A 53 3.96 -9.09 -0.51
C MET A 53 4.57 -9.00 -1.91
N ARG A 54 5.84 -8.59 -2.03
CA ARG A 54 6.53 -8.47 -3.32
C ARG A 54 7.07 -9.78 -3.87
N LYS A 55 7.11 -10.85 -3.04
CA LYS A 55 7.60 -12.18 -3.44
C LYS A 55 6.51 -13.06 -4.06
N LYS A 56 5.24 -12.69 -3.89
CA LYS A 56 4.12 -13.42 -4.49
C LYS A 56 4.08 -13.14 -6.00
N ARG A 57 3.86 -14.18 -6.80
CA ARG A 57 3.63 -14.03 -8.25
C ARG A 57 2.37 -13.18 -8.46
N SER A 58 2.52 -12.03 -9.13
CA SER A 58 1.45 -11.10 -9.47
C SER A 58 1.56 -10.66 -10.92
N SER A 59 0.44 -10.19 -11.49
CA SER A 59 0.43 -9.60 -12.84
C SER A 59 1.39 -8.40 -12.92
N LYS A 60 1.92 -8.12 -14.12
CA LYS A 60 2.84 -7.00 -14.36
C LYS A 60 2.29 -5.66 -13.86
N ALA A 61 0.99 -5.43 -14.05
CA ALA A 61 0.30 -4.23 -13.58
C ALA A 61 0.29 -4.14 -12.04
N LEU A 62 -0.03 -5.23 -11.34
CA LEU A 62 -0.05 -5.26 -9.89
C LEU A 62 1.37 -5.11 -9.30
N SER A 63 2.36 -5.79 -9.88
CA SER A 63 3.76 -5.66 -9.49
C SER A 63 4.25 -4.21 -9.62
N GLY A 64 3.87 -3.52 -10.71
CA GLY A 64 4.17 -2.10 -10.90
C GLY A 64 3.57 -1.20 -9.81
N ARG A 65 2.33 -1.44 -9.40
CA ARG A 65 1.67 -0.71 -8.30
C ARG A 65 2.36 -0.96 -6.96
N LEU A 66 2.68 -2.22 -6.64
CA LEU A 66 3.36 -2.61 -5.40
C LEU A 66 4.79 -2.04 -5.30
N ASN A 67 5.45 -1.84 -6.45
CA ASN A 67 6.79 -1.24 -6.48
C ASN A 67 6.76 0.27 -6.26
N ARG A 68 5.70 0.97 -6.71
CA ARG A 68 5.52 2.40 -6.46
C ARG A 68 5.13 2.70 -5.00
N TRP A 69 4.39 1.80 -4.36
CA TRP A 69 3.99 1.95 -2.96
C TRP A 69 5.06 1.40 -2.00
N SER A 70 5.73 2.30 -1.29
CA SER A 70 6.71 1.95 -0.25
C SER A 70 6.02 1.76 1.11
N PHE A 71 5.28 0.66 1.24
CA PHE A 71 4.54 0.32 2.47
C PHE A 71 5.46 0.27 3.71
N ARG A 72 6.70 -0.21 3.56
CA ARG A 72 7.70 -0.21 4.64
C ARG A 72 8.00 1.18 5.17
N LYS A 73 8.08 2.17 4.29
CA LYS A 73 8.34 3.55 4.70
C LYS A 73 7.18 4.10 5.53
N LEU A 74 5.94 3.85 5.10
CA LEU A 74 4.75 4.25 5.88
C LEU A 74 4.74 3.56 7.24
N GLN A 75 5.00 2.25 7.29
CA GLN A 75 5.07 1.47 8.54
C GLN A 75 6.11 2.04 9.51
N ASN A 76 7.31 2.36 9.03
CA ASN A 76 8.36 2.96 9.85
C ASN A 76 7.96 4.36 10.36
N ILE A 77 7.32 5.17 9.51
CA ILE A 77 6.84 6.50 9.90
C ILE A 77 5.77 6.39 11.00
N THR A 78 4.82 5.47 10.83
CA THR A 78 3.79 5.21 11.85
C THR A 78 4.41 4.68 13.14
N ASP A 79 5.38 3.76 13.06
CA ASP A 79 6.06 3.17 14.22
C ASP A 79 6.75 4.23 15.08
N TYR A 80 7.59 5.08 14.48
CA TYR A 80 8.27 6.10 15.28
C TYR A 80 7.28 7.13 15.85
N LYS A 81 6.24 7.54 15.08
CA LYS A 81 5.24 8.50 15.57
C LYS A 81 4.40 7.93 16.70
N ALA A 82 4.06 6.65 16.65
CA ALA A 82 3.38 5.94 17.73
C ALA A 82 4.22 5.96 19.01
N LYS A 83 5.51 5.59 18.89
CA LYS A 83 6.45 5.58 20.02
C LYS A 83 6.60 6.96 20.67
N LEU A 84 6.66 8.03 19.86
CA LEU A 84 6.73 9.41 20.37
C LEU A 84 5.52 9.81 21.23
N VAL A 85 4.38 9.16 21.07
CA VAL A 85 3.18 9.44 21.85
C VAL A 85 2.84 8.34 22.87
N GLY A 86 3.77 7.41 23.12
CA GLY A 86 3.59 6.31 24.07
C GLY A 86 2.71 5.16 23.58
N LEU A 87 2.41 5.08 22.28
CA LEU A 87 1.65 3.97 21.69
C LEU A 87 2.59 2.84 21.27
N ASN A 88 2.18 1.61 21.57
CA ASN A 88 2.88 0.42 21.10
C ASN A 88 2.49 0.09 19.65
N VAL A 89 3.41 -0.51 18.89
CA VAL A 89 3.11 -1.03 17.55
C VAL A 89 3.40 -2.52 17.48
N LYS A 90 2.39 -3.31 17.08
CA LYS A 90 2.51 -4.75 16.85
C LYS A 90 2.29 -5.09 15.39
N TYR A 91 2.99 -6.11 14.90
CA TYR A 91 2.79 -6.62 13.56
C TYR A 91 2.01 -7.93 13.57
N ALA A 92 0.89 -7.99 12.85
CA ALA A 92 0.04 -9.18 12.70
C ALA A 92 0.23 -9.83 11.32
N ASP A 93 -0.04 -11.12 11.19
CA ASP A 93 -0.02 -11.79 9.89
C ASP A 93 -1.15 -11.26 8.99
N ALA A 94 -0.82 -10.96 7.73
CA ALA A 94 -1.76 -10.45 6.74
C ALA A 94 -2.54 -11.56 6.02
N LYS A 95 -2.32 -12.83 6.40
CA LYS A 95 -2.93 -13.98 5.73
C LYS A 95 -4.42 -14.05 6.04
N GLY A 96 -5.25 -13.95 5.01
CA GLY A 96 -6.70 -14.10 5.13
C GLY A 96 -7.46 -12.85 5.56
N THR A 97 -6.78 -11.77 5.95
CA THR A 97 -7.42 -10.51 6.39
C THR A 97 -8.25 -9.84 5.30
N SER A 98 -7.89 -10.05 4.02
CA SER A 98 -8.58 -9.49 2.86
C SER A 98 -9.59 -10.46 2.21
N SER A 99 -9.63 -11.70 2.66
CA SER A 99 -10.46 -12.76 2.05
C SER A 99 -11.44 -13.40 3.02
N LEU A 100 -11.32 -13.15 4.32
CA LEU A 100 -12.16 -13.71 5.37
C LEU A 100 -12.86 -12.59 6.14
N CYS A 101 -14.13 -12.82 6.50
CA CYS A 101 -14.89 -11.91 7.36
C CYS A 101 -14.29 -11.91 8.77
N PRO A 102 -14.00 -10.74 9.37
CA PRO A 102 -13.46 -10.67 10.73
C PRO A 102 -14.47 -11.11 11.80
N ILE A 103 -15.76 -11.15 11.48
CA ILE A 103 -16.83 -11.53 12.41
C ILE A 103 -17.07 -13.05 12.38
N CYS A 104 -17.20 -13.64 11.18
CA CYS A 104 -17.63 -15.03 11.03
C CYS A 104 -16.60 -15.96 10.37
N GLY A 105 -15.46 -15.45 9.89
CA GLY A 105 -14.44 -16.26 9.22
C GLY A 105 -14.82 -16.79 7.82
N GLY A 106 -16.04 -16.51 7.35
CA GLY A 106 -16.48 -16.88 6.00
C GLY A 106 -15.68 -16.18 4.91
N LYS A 107 -15.51 -16.85 3.76
CA LYS A 107 -14.84 -16.25 2.59
C LYS A 107 -15.65 -15.08 2.05
N ILE A 108 -15.03 -13.90 1.97
CA ILE A 108 -15.61 -12.72 1.35
C ILE A 108 -15.72 -12.97 -0.15
N LYS A 109 -16.94 -13.08 -0.66
CA LYS A 109 -17.20 -13.09 -2.11
C LYS A 109 -17.08 -11.65 -2.61
N PRO A 110 -16.40 -11.39 -3.74
CA PRO A 110 -16.44 -10.07 -4.35
C PRO A 110 -17.90 -9.69 -4.61
N LYS A 111 -18.25 -8.41 -4.44
CA LYS A 111 -19.61 -7.91 -4.70
C LYS A 111 -20.11 -8.23 -6.12
N TRP A 112 -19.19 -8.48 -7.06
CA TRP A 112 -19.45 -8.87 -8.45
C TRP A 112 -19.66 -10.38 -8.68
N VAL A 113 -19.60 -11.18 -7.61
CA VAL A 113 -19.75 -12.66 -7.63
C VAL A 113 -21.06 -13.07 -6.92
N GLN A 114 -21.97 -12.11 -6.77
CA GLN A 114 -23.34 -12.34 -6.29
C GLN A 114 -24.29 -11.82 -7.36
N ALA A 115 -24.29 -12.51 -8.49
CA ALA A 115 -25.41 -12.57 -9.42
C ALA A 115 -25.10 -13.71 -10.37
N ASP A 116 -26.10 -14.50 -10.68
CA ASP A 116 -26.05 -15.53 -11.69
C ASP A 116 -26.06 -14.89 -13.12
N ASP A 117 -25.49 -13.68 -13.29
CA ASP A 117 -25.76 -12.69 -14.35
C ASP A 117 -24.50 -12.00 -14.93
N VAL A 118 -23.51 -12.74 -15.45
CA VAL A 118 -22.43 -12.13 -16.28
C VAL A 118 -22.46 -12.69 -17.71
N PRO A 119 -23.22 -12.07 -18.64
CA PRO A 119 -23.31 -12.56 -20.02
C PRO A 119 -22.06 -12.26 -20.85
N TYR A 120 -21.18 -11.35 -20.40
CA TYR A 120 -20.11 -10.78 -21.24
C TYR A 120 -18.75 -11.49 -21.17
N MET A 121 -18.71 -12.74 -20.69
CA MET A 121 -17.54 -13.61 -20.84
C MET A 121 -17.92 -14.95 -21.45
N ARG A 122 -18.52 -14.92 -22.65
CA ARG A 122 -18.33 -16.00 -23.64
C ARG A 122 -17.25 -15.55 -24.63
N ILE A 123 -15.99 -15.76 -24.29
CA ILE A 123 -14.97 -15.90 -25.33
C ILE A 123 -15.25 -17.27 -25.96
N ARG A 124 -15.96 -17.27 -27.10
CA ARG A 124 -16.01 -18.44 -27.97
C ARG A 124 -14.58 -18.71 -28.41
N ARG A 125 -13.97 -19.77 -27.86
CA ARG A 125 -12.88 -20.46 -28.55
C ARG A 125 -13.52 -21.18 -29.73
N GLY A 126 -13.41 -20.59 -30.92
CA GLY A 126 -13.38 -21.33 -32.17
C GLY A 126 -11.96 -21.74 -32.47
#